data_AF-A0A392P7R1-F1
#
_entry.id   AF-A0A392P7R1-F1
#
_cell.length_a   1.000
_cell.length_b   1.000
_cell.length_c   1.000
_cell.angle_alpha   90.00
_cell.angle_beta   90.00
_cell.angle_gamma   90.00
#
_symmetry.space_group_name_H-M   'P 1'
#
loop_
_entity.id
_entity.type
_entity.pdbx_description
1 polymer ?
#
loop_
_entity_poly.entity_id
_entity_poly.type
_entity_poly.pdbx_seq_one_letter_code
_entity_poly.pdbx_strand_id
1 'polypeptide(L)' 'VELIDPALKGTLNVLKSCTKSPSVKRVILTSSVSAVAFNTRPKNPEVVVDETWFSDPDFCRESKVSTVFLKSY' A
#
# COMPACT_ATOMS: atom_id res chain seq x y z
N VAL A 1 -3.85 13.23 -10.90
CA VAL A 1 -3.69 12.60 -9.56
C VAL A 1 -5.07 12.52 -8.92
N GLU A 2 -5.94 11.62 -9.39
CA GLU A 2 -7.34 11.53 -8.89
C GLU A 2 -7.69 10.15 -8.30
N LEU A 3 -6.74 9.22 -8.26
CA LEU A 3 -6.98 7.83 -7.84
C LEU A 3 -6.63 7.58 -6.35
N ILE A 4 -5.78 8.41 -5.76
CA ILE A 4 -5.28 8.20 -4.39
C ILE A 4 -6.37 8.48 -3.36
N ASP A 5 -7.03 9.63 -3.46
CA ASP A 5 -8.06 10.04 -2.51
C ASP A 5 -9.25 9.06 -2.45
N PRO A 6 -9.82 8.59 -3.58
CA PRO A 6 -10.88 7.59 -3.56
C PRO A 6 -10.42 6.25 -2.99
N ALA A 7 -9.20 5.80 -3.32
CA ALA A 7 -8.66 4.54 -2.82
C ALA A 7 -8.51 4.58 -1.29
N LEU A 8 -7.89 5.64 -0.76
CA LEU A 8 -7.72 5.83 0.69
C LEU A 8 -9.07 5.94 1.41
N LYS A 9 -9.96 6.81 0.93
CA LYS A 9 -11.28 7.01 1.54
C LYS A 9 -12.12 5.74 1.49
N GLY A 10 -12.09 5.01 0.36
CA GLY A 10 -12.80 3.74 0.19
C GLY A 10 -12.33 2.68 1.19
N THR A 11 -11.02 2.44 1.27
CA THR A 11 -10.44 1.48 2.22
C THR A 11 -10.75 1.85 3.67
N LEU A 12 -10.56 3.11 4.06
CA LEU A 12 -10.86 3.57 5.43
C LEU A 12 -12.34 3.46 5.77
N ASN A 13 -13.25 3.72 4.82
CA ASN A 13 -14.68 3.60 5.04
C ASN A 13 -15.10 2.15 5.32
N VAL A 14 -14.55 1.20 4.56
CA VAL A 14 -14.80 -0.24 4.75
C VAL A 14 -14.23 -0.70 6.09
N LEU A 15 -12.98 -0.35 6.41
CA LEU A 15 -12.34 -0.74 7.68
C LEU A 15 -13.12 -0.19 8.90
N LYS A 16 -13.54 1.07 8.86
CA LYS A 16 -14.39 1.69 9.90
C LYS A 16 -15.75 1.02 10.04
N SER A 17 -16.27 0.44 8.96
CA SER A 17 -17.52 -0.33 9.00
C SER A 17 -17.30 -1.71 9.62
N CYS A 18 -16.19 -2.38 9.28
CA CYS A 18 -15.79 -3.64 9.90
C CYS A 18 -15.60 -3.52 11.42
N THR A 19 -15.01 -2.43 11.91
CA THR A 19 -14.82 -2.22 13.36
C THR A 19 -16.13 -2.06 14.13
N LYS A 20 -17.21 -1.66 13.46
CA LYS A 20 -18.54 -1.52 14.07
C LYS A 20 -19.35 -2.81 14.02
N SER A 21 -18.90 -3.81 13.26
CA SER A 21 -19.63 -5.06 13.08
C SER A 21 -19.04 -6.15 14.00
N PRO A 22 -19.75 -6.54 15.08
CA PRO A 22 -19.24 -7.55 16.01
C PRO A 22 -19.13 -8.95 15.39
N SER A 23 -19.73 -9.19 14.23
CA SER A 23 -19.60 -10.46 13.50
C SER A 23 -18.30 -10.58 12.69
N VAL A 24 -17.63 -9.45 12.40
CA VAL A 24 -16.38 -9.45 11.64
C VAL A 24 -15.21 -9.76 12.55
N LYS A 25 -14.57 -10.92 12.33
CA LYS A 25 -13.46 -11.41 13.17
C LYS A 25 -12.07 -11.12 12.59
N ARG A 26 -11.98 -10.94 11.27
CA ARG A 26 -10.72 -10.72 10.55
C ARG A 26 -11.01 -9.99 9.24
N VAL A 27 -10.12 -9.06 8.88
CA VAL A 27 -10.13 -8.41 7.57
C VAL A 27 -8.85 -8.82 6.84
N ILE A 28 -8.98 -9.24 5.58
CA ILE A 28 -7.86 -9.48 4.67
C ILE A 28 -7.89 -8.37 3.63
N LEU A 29 -6.83 -7.56 3.62
CA LEU A 29 -6.67 -6.48 2.66
C LEU A 29 -5.79 -6.94 1.50
N THR A 30 -6.33 -6.95 0.29
CA THR A 30 -5.54 -7.19 -0.92
C THR A 30 -4.69 -5.96 -1.19
N SER A 31 -3.39 -6.06 -0.90
CA SER A 31 -2.38 -5.06 -1.24
C SER A 31 -1.66 -5.46 -2.55
N SER A 32 -0.53 -4.82 -2.85
CA SER A 32 0.27 -5.07 -4.06
C SER A 32 1.76 -5.10 -3.72
N VAL A 33 2.56 -5.80 -4.52
CA VAL A 33 4.04 -5.76 -4.49
C VAL A 33 4.56 -4.31 -4.60
N SER A 34 3.77 -3.46 -5.22
CA SER A 34 4.05 -2.03 -5.37
C SER A 34 4.09 -1.27 -4.05
N ALA A 35 3.53 -1.82 -2.97
CA ALA A 35 3.65 -1.24 -1.64
C ALA A 35 5.01 -1.52 -0.96
N VAL A 36 5.83 -2.44 -1.52
CA VAL A 36 7.11 -2.86 -0.91
C VAL A 36 8.33 -2.64 -1.81
N ALA A 37 8.19 -2.75 -3.14
CA ALA A 37 9.32 -2.82 -4.06
C ALA A 37 9.89 -1.45 -4.53
N PHE A 38 9.17 -0.33 -4.30
CA PHE A 38 9.52 0.96 -4.86
C PHE A 38 10.12 1.90 -3.81
N ASN A 39 11.38 1.64 -3.45
CA ASN A 39 12.17 2.51 -2.59
C ASN A 39 13.58 2.73 -3.16
N THR A 40 14.38 3.52 -2.44
CA THR A 40 15.76 3.87 -2.77
C THR A 40 16.77 2.75 -2.48
N ARG A 41 16.33 1.59 -1.98
CA ARG A 41 17.23 0.47 -1.69
C ARG A 41 17.75 -0.14 -3.00
N PRO A 42 19.02 -0.59 -3.04
CA PRO A 42 19.59 -1.22 -4.21
C PRO A 42 18.86 -2.54 -4.53
N LYS A 43 18.57 -2.76 -5.82
CA LYS A 43 17.84 -3.92 -6.33
C LYS A 43 18.75 -4.73 -7.23
N ASN A 44 19.74 -5.39 -6.63
CA ASN A 44 20.62 -6.32 -7.33
C ASN A 44 20.01 -7.75 -7.31
N PRO A 45 20.50 -8.70 -8.11
CA PRO A 45 19.94 -10.06 -8.16
C PRO A 45 20.02 -10.86 -6.84
N GLU A 46 20.86 -10.45 -5.89
CA GLU A 46 21.03 -11.11 -4.59
C GLU A 46 20.08 -10.55 -3.52
N VAL A 47 19.44 -9.42 -3.80
CA VAL A 47 18.53 -8.75 -2.86
C VAL A 47 17.17 -9.44 -2.88
N VAL A 48 16.76 -9.93 -1.70
CA VAL A 48 15.43 -10.45 -1.45
C VAL A 48 14.54 -9.34 -0.88
N VAL A 49 13.38 -9.12 -1.51
CA VAL A 49 12.35 -8.21 -1.00
C VAL A 49 11.47 -8.99 -0.02
N ASP A 50 11.35 -8.48 1.20
CA ASP A 50 10.54 -9.07 2.26
C ASP A 50 9.48 -8.08 2.78
N GLU A 51 8.68 -8.49 3.77
CA GLU A 51 7.59 -7.69 4.34
C GLU A 51 8.07 -6.50 5.20
N THR A 52 9.37 -6.40 5.49
CA THR A 52 9.97 -5.24 6.18
C THR A 52 10.22 -4.08 5.22
N TRP A 53 10.13 -4.31 3.91
CA TRP A 53 10.29 -3.29 2.90
C TRP A 53 9.01 -2.47 2.74
N PHE A 54 9.19 -1.17 2.55
CA PHE A 54 8.11 -0.25 2.22
C PHE A 54 8.54 0.58 1.02
N SER A 55 7.58 0.86 0.15
CA SER A 55 7.75 1.83 -0.93
C SER A 55 7.79 3.25 -0.38
N ASP A 56 8.61 4.08 -0.99
CA ASP A 56 8.80 5.48 -0.67
C ASP A 56 7.94 6.34 -1.61
N PRO A 57 6.94 7.10 -1.09
CA PRO A 57 6.09 7.96 -1.91
C PRO A 57 6.83 9.01 -2.74
N ASP A 58 7.93 9.56 -2.22
CA ASP A 58 8.70 10.60 -2.90
C ASP A 58 9.50 9.97 -4.04
N PHE A 59 10.15 8.83 -3.79
CA PHE A 59 10.78 8.02 -4.83
C PHE A 59 9.80 7.63 -5.95
N CYS A 60 8.58 7.21 -5.59
CA CYS A 60 7.55 6.85 -6.57
C CYS A 60 7.11 8.03 -7.44
N ARG A 61 7.00 9.23 -6.84
CA ARG A 61 6.64 10.47 -7.54
C ARG A 61 7.72 10.89 -8.53
N GLU A 62 8.98 10.83 -8.12
CA GLU A 62 10.15 11.14 -8.95
C GLU A 62 10.30 10.14 -10.09
N SER A 63 10.15 8.85 -9.79
CA SER A 63 10.28 7.75 -10.76
C SER A 63 9.07 7.61 -11.69
N LYS A 64 8.04 8.46 -11.54
CA LYS A 64 6.75 8.39 -12.25
C LYS A 64 6.07 7.01 -12.17
N VAL A 65 6.34 6.27 -11.10
CA VAL A 65 5.74 4.96 -10.84
C VAL A 65 4.27 5.21 -10.49
N SER A 66 3.41 5.00 -11.47
CA SER A 66 1.96 5.22 -11.36
C SER A 66 1.31 3.98 -10.74
N THR A 67 1.59 3.70 -9.47
CA THR A 67 0.98 2.54 -8.81
C THR A 67 0.13 2.90 -7.62
N VAL A 68 -1.06 2.31 -7.60
CA VAL A 68 -2.12 2.51 -6.63
C VAL A 68 -1.60 2.16 -5.24
N PHE A 69 -1.33 3.21 -4.46
CA PHE A 69 -0.96 3.12 -3.06
C PHE A 69 -2.18 2.68 -2.24
N LEU A 70 -2.17 1.42 -1.80
CA LEU A 70 -2.93 0.99 -0.61
C LEU A 70 -1.96 0.35 0.37
N LYS A 71 -1.10 1.21 0.93
CA LYS A 71 -0.57 1.05 2.28
C LYS A 71 -0.14 2.43 2.79
N SER A 72 -0.55 2.71 4.03
CA SER A 72 -0.23 3.87 4.87
C SER A 72 -1.14 5.09 4.63
N TYR A 73 -1.94 5.54 5.58
CA TYR A 73 -1.82 5.49 7.05
C TYR A 73 -3.04 4.90 7.75
#